data_AF-A0A538I9M8-F1
#
_entry.id   AF-A0A538I9M8-F1
#
_cell.length_a   1.000
_cell.length_b   1.000
_cell.length_c   1.000
_cell.angle_alpha   90.00
_cell.angle_beta   90.00
_cell.angle_gamma   90.00
#
_symmetry.space_group_name_H-M   'P 1'
#
loop_
_entity.id
_entity.type
_entity.pdbx_description
1 polymer ?
#
loop_
_entity_poly.entity_id
_entity_poly.type
_entity_poly.pdbx_seq_one_letter_code
_entity_poly.pdbx_strand_id
1 'polypeptide(L)'
;MVGGAASVLAISRARAAALAIAAALLVVYVAVAESLWDLPSGDDALVVGLLVLPAFTALIWLALPLWRSPFPYLLFGGVILVGCWIVLDAVGIDSLANVVKLASFAALGFWLLSLFDELWWVALVALLIPWVDAWSVATGPTRYVTHEQPGFFEHVSVAFPLTGEASSINMGPPDVIFFALFLAAADRFRLRVGWTWIGMTGCLALTVGLVWWLADSGLPALPAIALGFLVPNADRIWRHVQEARRARRELESAK
;
A
#
# COMPACT_ATOMS: atom_id res chain seq x y z
N MET A 1 20.86 -26.23 -8.01
CA MET A 1 19.88 -26.14 -9.12
C MET A 1 19.72 -24.67 -9.48
N VAL A 2 20.15 -24.31 -10.69
CA VAL A 2 20.23 -22.93 -11.19
C VAL A 2 18.83 -22.49 -11.62
N GLY A 3 18.19 -21.64 -10.83
CA GLY A 3 16.87 -21.05 -11.11
C GLY A 3 16.88 -19.52 -11.11
N GLY A 4 18.05 -18.90 -11.33
CA GLY A 4 18.29 -17.48 -11.02
C GLY A 4 17.75 -16.45 -12.01
N ALA A 5 17.28 -16.85 -13.20
CA ALA A 5 16.81 -15.91 -14.21
C ALA A 5 15.30 -16.02 -14.54
N ALA A 6 14.67 -17.16 -14.22
CA ALA A 6 13.26 -17.39 -14.56
C ALA A 6 12.28 -16.73 -13.57
N SER A 7 12.73 -16.38 -12.35
CA SER A 7 11.89 -15.76 -11.32
C SER A 7 11.59 -14.28 -11.59
N VAL A 8 12.46 -13.56 -12.31
CA VAL A 8 12.21 -12.18 -12.76
C VAL A 8 11.13 -12.14 -13.88
N LEU A 9 10.86 -13.28 -14.53
CA LEU A 9 9.84 -13.43 -15.56
C LEU A 9 8.45 -13.83 -15.00
N ALA A 10 8.22 -13.74 -13.69
CA ALA A 10 6.91 -14.00 -13.09
C ALA A 10 5.83 -13.01 -13.57
N ILE A 11 6.24 -11.84 -14.07
CA ILE A 11 5.37 -10.83 -14.68
C ILE A 11 5.31 -11.06 -16.20
N SER A 12 4.10 -11.05 -16.77
CA SER A 12 3.97 -11.11 -18.23
C SER A 12 4.55 -9.84 -18.87
N ARG A 13 5.10 -9.93 -20.08
CA ARG A 13 5.65 -8.76 -20.80
C ARG A 13 4.64 -7.61 -20.91
N ALA A 14 3.38 -7.94 -21.15
CA ALA A 14 2.30 -6.96 -21.21
C ALA A 14 2.08 -6.25 -19.86
N ARG A 15 2.11 -6.98 -18.74
CA ARG A 15 1.93 -6.40 -17.41
C ARG A 15 3.17 -5.60 -16.97
N ALA A 16 4.37 -6.03 -17.33
CA ALA A 16 5.59 -5.26 -17.12
C ALA A 16 5.57 -3.95 -17.91
N ALA A 17 5.16 -3.99 -19.19
CA ALA A 17 4.98 -2.79 -19.99
C ALA A 17 3.92 -1.86 -19.39
N ALA A 18 2.76 -2.40 -18.97
CA ALA A 18 1.72 -1.63 -18.31
C ALA A 18 2.22 -0.98 -17.00
N LEU A 19 2.99 -1.70 -16.19
CA LEU A 19 3.61 -1.17 -14.97
C LEU A 19 4.59 -0.03 -15.29
N ALA A 20 5.48 -0.23 -16.27
CA ALA A 20 6.46 0.78 -16.67
C ALA A 20 5.78 2.04 -17.23
N ILE A 21 4.75 1.87 -18.08
CA ILE A 21 3.97 2.98 -18.64
C ILE A 21 3.23 3.72 -17.52
N ALA A 22 2.52 3.01 -16.65
CA ALA A 22 1.80 3.61 -15.53
C ALA A 22 2.74 4.36 -14.58
N ALA A 23 3.90 3.78 -14.26
CA ALA A 23 4.91 4.43 -13.44
C ALA A 23 5.45 5.70 -14.11
N ALA A 24 5.77 5.65 -15.41
CA ALA A 24 6.23 6.82 -16.16
C ALA A 24 5.16 7.92 -16.20
N LEU A 25 3.89 7.56 -16.44
CA LEU A 25 2.78 8.52 -16.42
C LEU A 25 2.61 9.17 -15.05
N LEU A 26 2.79 8.42 -13.96
CA LEU A 26 2.74 8.97 -12.61
C LEU A 26 3.93 9.89 -12.30
N VAL A 27 5.13 9.55 -12.74
CA VAL A 27 6.29 10.45 -12.61
C VAL A 27 6.04 11.76 -13.35
N VAL A 28 5.51 11.70 -14.58
CA VAL A 28 5.14 12.89 -15.36
C VAL A 28 4.04 13.68 -14.66
N TYR A 29 2.99 13.01 -14.17
CA TYR A 29 1.92 13.66 -13.42
C TYR A 29 2.47 14.38 -12.20
N VAL A 30 3.27 13.71 -11.36
CA VAL A 30 3.86 14.32 -10.16
C VAL A 30 4.75 15.52 -10.49
N ALA A 31 5.51 15.45 -11.60
CA ALA A 31 6.37 16.55 -12.03
C ALA A 31 5.61 17.77 -12.56
N VAL A 32 4.40 17.58 -13.07
CA VAL A 32 3.61 18.64 -13.74
C VAL A 32 2.43 19.10 -12.87
N ALA A 33 2.04 18.34 -11.84
CA ALA A 33 0.84 18.57 -11.04
C ALA A 33 0.71 20.00 -10.50
N GLU A 34 1.80 20.57 -9.97
CA GLU A 34 1.84 21.96 -9.46
C GLU A 34 1.60 23.01 -10.56
N SER A 35 1.98 22.70 -11.81
CA SER A 35 1.80 23.59 -12.97
C SER A 35 0.44 23.44 -13.67
N LEU A 36 -0.39 22.51 -13.20
CA LEU A 36 -1.75 22.35 -13.71
C LEU A 36 -2.65 23.49 -13.20
N TRP A 37 -3.88 23.51 -13.68
CA TRP A 37 -4.87 24.50 -13.30
C TRP A 37 -5.40 24.23 -11.88
N ASP A 38 -5.65 25.31 -11.13
CA ASP A 38 -6.27 25.25 -9.81
C ASP A 38 -7.71 24.73 -9.92
N LEU A 39 -8.01 23.69 -9.14
CA LEU A 39 -9.35 23.17 -9.01
C LEU A 39 -10.21 24.04 -8.07
N PRO A 40 -11.53 24.08 -8.27
CA PRO A 40 -12.45 24.61 -7.28
C PRO A 40 -12.34 23.87 -5.94
N SER A 41 -12.55 24.59 -4.84
CA SER A 41 -12.42 24.09 -3.48
C SER A 41 -13.25 22.80 -3.26
N GLY A 42 -12.57 21.67 -3.08
CA GLY A 42 -13.18 20.35 -2.82
C GLY A 42 -13.13 19.35 -3.95
N ASP A 43 -12.91 19.82 -5.19
CA ASP A 43 -12.68 18.92 -6.32
C ASP A 43 -11.31 18.23 -6.20
N ASP A 44 -10.33 18.83 -5.52
CA ASP A 44 -9.01 18.24 -5.25
C ASP A 44 -9.10 16.91 -4.50
N ALA A 45 -9.91 16.84 -3.45
CA ALA A 45 -10.09 15.62 -2.66
C ALA A 45 -10.75 14.51 -3.50
N LEU A 46 -11.66 14.88 -4.42
CA LEU A 46 -12.28 13.96 -5.35
C LEU A 46 -11.29 13.48 -6.42
N VAL A 47 -10.49 14.36 -7.00
CA VAL A 47 -9.46 14.00 -7.98
C VAL A 47 -8.41 13.10 -7.34
N VAL A 48 -7.92 13.44 -6.14
CA VAL A 48 -6.97 12.58 -5.44
C VAL A 48 -7.61 11.23 -5.11
N GLY A 49 -8.79 11.23 -4.48
CA GLY A 49 -9.46 10.00 -4.05
C GLY A 49 -9.88 9.08 -5.20
N LEU A 50 -10.35 9.63 -6.32
CA LEU A 50 -10.94 8.86 -7.42
C LEU A 50 -10.00 8.63 -8.61
N LEU A 51 -8.92 9.41 -8.74
CA LEU A 51 -7.98 9.29 -9.86
C LEU A 51 -6.55 9.03 -9.39
N VAL A 52 -5.97 9.91 -8.58
CA VAL A 52 -4.54 9.83 -8.21
C VAL A 52 -4.27 8.61 -7.34
N LEU A 53 -5.02 8.45 -6.25
CA LEU A 53 -4.87 7.34 -5.32
C LEU A 53 -5.08 5.98 -6.03
N PRO A 54 -6.15 5.75 -6.81
CA PRO A 54 -6.28 4.54 -7.62
C PRO A 54 -5.13 4.32 -8.61
N ALA A 55 -4.60 5.37 -9.23
CA ALA A 55 -3.47 5.23 -10.15
C ALA A 55 -2.20 4.76 -9.43
N PHE A 56 -1.89 5.33 -8.26
CA PHE A 56 -0.76 4.90 -7.43
C PHE A 56 -0.95 3.47 -6.89
N THR A 57 -2.11 3.15 -6.32
CA THR A 57 -2.37 1.79 -5.82
C THR A 57 -2.45 0.76 -6.95
N ALA A 58 -2.79 1.17 -8.18
CA ALA A 58 -2.73 0.32 -9.36
C ALA A 58 -1.29 -0.09 -9.70
N LEU A 59 -0.26 0.70 -9.38
CA LEU A 59 1.13 0.24 -9.51
C LEU A 59 1.40 -0.97 -8.62
N ILE A 60 0.92 -0.94 -7.36
CA ILE A 60 1.05 -2.06 -6.43
C ILE A 60 0.28 -3.28 -6.97
N TRP A 61 -0.93 -3.06 -7.50
CA TRP A 61 -1.70 -4.13 -8.12
C TRP A 61 -1.01 -4.70 -9.35
N LEU A 62 -0.44 -3.88 -10.24
CA LEU A 62 0.31 -4.34 -11.41
C LEU A 62 1.60 -5.08 -11.02
N ALA A 63 2.27 -4.63 -9.95
CA ALA A 63 3.47 -5.26 -9.40
C ALA A 63 3.19 -6.56 -8.62
N LEU A 64 1.92 -6.87 -8.33
CA LEU A 64 1.52 -8.02 -7.51
C LEU A 64 2.25 -9.34 -7.81
N PRO A 65 2.46 -9.80 -9.06
CA PRO A 65 3.12 -11.09 -9.31
C PRO A 65 4.53 -11.19 -8.72
N LEU A 66 5.17 -10.05 -8.45
CA LEU A 66 6.50 -10.00 -7.85
C LEU A 66 6.52 -10.59 -6.44
N TRP A 67 5.41 -10.62 -5.69
CA TRP A 67 5.38 -11.23 -4.35
C TRP A 67 5.77 -12.72 -4.37
N ARG A 68 5.59 -13.41 -5.50
CA ARG A 68 5.97 -14.82 -5.70
C ARG A 68 7.47 -15.02 -5.89
N SER A 69 8.23 -13.93 -5.97
CA SER A 69 9.69 -14.00 -6.05
C SER A 69 10.26 -14.58 -4.76
N PRO A 70 11.40 -15.29 -4.83
CA PRO A 70 12.02 -15.83 -3.63
C PRO A 70 12.36 -14.72 -2.62
N PHE A 71 12.21 -15.05 -1.33
CA PHE A 71 12.46 -14.18 -0.17
C PHE A 71 13.65 -13.22 -0.31
N PRO A 72 14.89 -13.70 -0.62
CA PRO A 72 16.05 -12.80 -0.68
C PRO A 72 15.94 -11.77 -1.79
N TYR A 73 15.30 -12.08 -2.92
CA TYR A 73 15.17 -11.12 -4.03
C TYR A 73 14.23 -9.97 -3.69
N LEU A 74 13.15 -10.23 -2.94
CA LEU A 74 12.26 -9.17 -2.45
C LEU A 74 12.99 -8.25 -1.47
N LEU A 75 13.79 -8.83 -0.56
CA LEU A 75 14.56 -8.05 0.40
C LEU A 75 15.63 -7.20 -0.30
N PHE A 76 16.49 -7.80 -1.12
CA PHE A 76 17.53 -7.07 -1.84
C PHE A 76 16.95 -6.06 -2.83
N GLY A 77 15.87 -6.41 -3.53
CA GLY A 77 15.15 -5.49 -4.41
C GLY A 77 14.61 -4.29 -3.64
N GLY A 78 13.99 -4.52 -2.48
CA GLY A 78 13.53 -3.45 -1.58
C GLY A 78 14.66 -2.55 -1.11
N VAL A 79 15.79 -3.12 -0.67
CA VAL A 79 16.98 -2.36 -0.24
C VAL A 79 17.55 -1.52 -1.38
N ILE A 80 17.63 -2.06 -2.59
CA ILE A 80 18.07 -1.31 -3.77
C ILE A 80 17.12 -0.16 -4.06
N LEU A 81 15.81 -0.38 -3.99
CA LEU A 81 14.81 0.69 -4.20
C LEU A 81 14.92 1.79 -3.15
N VAL A 82 15.15 1.45 -1.88
CA VAL A 82 15.42 2.44 -0.83
C VAL A 82 16.68 3.24 -1.15
N GLY A 83 17.77 2.58 -1.54
CA GLY A 83 19.00 3.26 -1.96
C GLY A 83 18.79 4.18 -3.16
N CYS A 84 18.04 3.73 -4.18
CA CYS A 84 17.68 4.55 -5.34
C CYS A 84 16.85 5.76 -4.93
N TRP A 85 15.85 5.60 -4.07
CA TRP A 85 15.07 6.70 -3.55
C TRP A 85 15.98 7.73 -2.86
N ILE A 86 16.84 7.33 -1.93
CA ILE A 86 17.77 8.24 -1.22
C ILE A 86 18.65 9.02 -2.20
N VAL A 87 19.18 8.36 -3.23
CA VAL A 87 20.01 9.03 -4.25
C VAL A 87 19.20 10.01 -5.09
N LEU A 88 17.97 9.66 -5.48
CA LEU A 88 17.11 10.55 -6.27
C LEU A 88 16.67 11.78 -5.49
N ASP A 89 16.36 11.60 -4.21
CA ASP A 89 16.04 12.66 -3.26
C ASP A 89 17.23 13.62 -3.11
N ALA A 90 18.44 13.07 -2.95
CA ALA A 90 19.67 13.86 -2.87
C ALA A 90 20.01 14.64 -4.16
N VAL A 91 19.52 14.20 -5.32
CA VAL A 91 19.71 14.88 -6.62
C VAL A 91 18.54 15.83 -6.94
N GLY A 92 17.48 15.87 -6.13
CA GLY A 92 16.32 16.75 -6.30
C GLY A 92 15.35 16.29 -7.38
N ILE A 93 15.27 14.99 -7.67
CA ILE A 93 14.30 14.41 -8.62
C ILE A 93 13.10 13.86 -7.85
N ASP A 94 12.35 14.74 -7.20
CA ASP A 94 11.31 14.40 -6.21
C ASP A 94 10.19 13.53 -6.80
N SER A 95 9.81 13.79 -8.06
CA SER A 95 8.76 13.04 -8.75
C SER A 95 9.11 11.56 -8.92
N LEU A 96 10.34 11.27 -9.34
CA LEU A 96 10.83 9.90 -9.48
C LEU A 96 11.11 9.28 -8.10
N ALA A 97 11.68 10.04 -7.18
CA ALA A 97 11.92 9.62 -5.80
C ALA A 97 10.61 9.13 -5.14
N ASN A 98 9.50 9.84 -5.33
CA ASN A 98 8.20 9.49 -4.76
C ASN A 98 7.64 8.16 -5.31
N VAL A 99 7.76 7.91 -6.62
CA VAL A 99 7.33 6.63 -7.22
C VAL A 99 8.23 5.47 -6.79
N VAL A 100 9.54 5.70 -6.66
CA VAL A 100 10.48 4.69 -6.16
C VAL A 100 10.24 4.41 -4.66
N LYS A 101 9.89 5.43 -3.88
CA LYS A 101 9.48 5.30 -2.48
C LYS A 101 8.25 4.38 -2.36
N LEU A 102 7.20 4.61 -3.16
CA LEU A 102 6.04 3.69 -3.25
C LEU A 102 6.47 2.26 -3.56
N ALA A 103 7.33 2.07 -4.57
CA ALA A 103 7.81 0.76 -4.96
C ALA A 103 8.60 0.07 -3.84
N SER A 104 9.39 0.82 -3.07
CA SER A 104 10.16 0.28 -1.94
C SER A 104 9.26 -0.23 -0.82
N PHE A 105 8.23 0.53 -0.44
CA PHE A 105 7.24 0.11 0.56
C PHE A 105 6.38 -1.05 0.08
N ALA A 106 6.01 -1.07 -1.20
CA ALA A 106 5.30 -2.21 -1.80
C ALA A 106 6.15 -3.49 -1.78
N ALA A 107 7.44 -3.39 -2.11
CA ALA A 107 8.38 -4.50 -2.03
C ALA A 107 8.55 -5.00 -0.58
N LEU A 108 8.60 -4.09 0.40
CA LEU A 108 8.61 -4.45 1.82
C LEU A 108 7.32 -5.14 2.25
N GLY A 109 6.15 -4.71 1.78
CA GLY A 109 4.88 -5.40 2.05
C GLY A 109 4.83 -6.81 1.47
N PHE A 110 5.32 -6.99 0.23
CA PHE A 110 5.45 -8.32 -0.39
C PHE A 110 6.45 -9.21 0.35
N TRP A 111 7.58 -8.65 0.77
CA TRP A 111 8.56 -9.33 1.60
C TRP A 111 7.95 -9.71 2.95
N LEU A 112 7.23 -8.82 3.61
CA LEU A 112 6.63 -9.06 4.91
C LEU A 112 5.60 -10.20 4.85
N LEU A 113 4.80 -10.30 3.78
CA LEU A 113 3.89 -11.42 3.56
C LEU A 113 4.60 -12.77 3.54
N SER A 114 5.84 -12.84 3.08
CA SER A 114 6.58 -14.10 3.03
C SER A 114 6.86 -14.69 4.42
N LEU A 115 6.77 -13.87 5.48
CA LEU A 115 6.86 -14.31 6.88
C LEU A 115 5.57 -14.95 7.42
N PHE A 116 4.44 -14.82 6.70
CA PHE A 116 3.15 -15.35 7.13
C PHE A 116 2.86 -16.70 6.49
N ASP A 117 2.81 -17.76 7.29
CA ASP A 117 2.48 -19.09 6.79
C ASP A 117 0.97 -19.34 6.69
N GLU A 118 0.18 -18.79 7.62
CA GLU A 118 -1.27 -18.97 7.65
C GLU A 118 -2.07 -17.68 7.48
N LEU A 119 -3.21 -17.81 6.80
CA LEU A 119 -4.16 -16.71 6.58
C LEU A 119 -4.70 -16.10 7.89
N TRP A 120 -4.85 -16.91 8.95
CA TRP A 120 -5.44 -16.43 10.20
C TRP A 120 -4.54 -15.40 10.91
N TRP A 121 -3.21 -15.50 10.77
CA TRP A 121 -2.28 -14.49 11.27
C TRP A 121 -2.47 -13.16 10.54
N VAL A 122 -2.62 -13.21 9.20
CA VAL A 122 -2.89 -12.00 8.42
C VAL A 122 -4.24 -11.37 8.82
N ALA A 123 -5.27 -12.18 9.02
CA ALA A 123 -6.58 -11.70 9.46
C ALA A 123 -6.53 -11.09 10.88
N LEU A 124 -5.75 -11.68 11.80
CA LEU A 124 -5.53 -11.15 13.14
C LEU A 124 -4.81 -9.80 13.07
N VAL A 125 -3.77 -9.71 12.25
CA VAL A 125 -3.02 -8.46 12.00
C VAL A 125 -3.96 -7.39 11.43
N ALA A 126 -4.79 -7.72 10.44
CA ALA A 126 -5.81 -6.83 9.88
C ALA A 126 -6.85 -6.37 10.93
N LEU A 127 -7.14 -7.19 11.93
CA LEU A 127 -8.07 -6.82 13.01
C LEU A 127 -7.41 -5.93 14.07
N LEU A 128 -6.13 -6.11 14.35
CA LEU A 128 -5.41 -5.39 15.41
C LEU A 128 -4.90 -4.02 14.98
N ILE A 129 -4.34 -3.91 13.77
CA ILE A 129 -3.71 -2.68 13.29
C ILE A 129 -4.64 -1.46 13.33
N PRO A 130 -5.92 -1.53 12.93
CA PRO A 130 -6.83 -0.39 13.00
C PRO A 130 -6.88 0.27 14.39
N TRP A 131 -6.76 -0.52 15.45
CA TRP A 131 -6.75 -0.01 16.82
C TRP A 131 -5.44 0.68 17.15
N VAL A 132 -4.31 0.10 16.73
CA VAL A 132 -2.98 0.70 16.91
C VAL A 132 -2.91 2.03 16.17
N ASP A 133 -3.44 2.08 14.94
CA ASP A 133 -3.50 3.29 14.11
C ASP A 133 -4.38 4.38 14.71
N ALA A 134 -5.62 4.04 15.07
CA ALA A 134 -6.55 4.97 15.69
C ALA A 134 -6.02 5.50 17.02
N TRP A 135 -5.39 4.65 17.84
CA TRP A 135 -4.74 5.06 19.07
C TRP A 135 -3.54 5.97 18.81
N SER A 136 -2.72 5.65 17.80
CA SER A 136 -1.57 6.47 17.42
C SER A 136 -2.02 7.88 17.00
N VAL A 137 -3.05 7.98 16.15
CA VAL A 137 -3.61 9.27 15.72
C VAL A 137 -4.24 10.02 16.91
N ALA A 138 -4.99 9.34 17.78
CA ALA A 138 -5.70 9.98 18.90
C ALA A 138 -4.82 10.39 20.09
N THR A 139 -3.73 9.66 20.37
CA THR A 139 -2.91 9.84 21.58
C THR A 139 -1.64 10.66 21.33
N GLY A 140 -1.30 10.91 20.06
CA GLY A 140 -0.35 11.95 19.70
C GLY A 140 1.16 11.66 19.77
N PRO A 141 1.70 10.50 19.35
CA PRO A 141 3.10 10.47 18.88
C PRO A 141 3.28 11.36 17.63
N THR A 142 2.22 11.57 16.84
CA THR A 142 2.17 12.56 15.75
C THR A 142 1.94 14.01 16.22
N ARG A 143 1.73 14.28 17.51
CA ARG A 143 1.88 15.64 18.06
C ARG A 143 3.28 15.87 18.60
N TYR A 144 3.91 14.82 19.14
CA TYR A 144 5.26 14.88 19.72
C TYR A 144 6.36 14.85 18.64
N VAL A 145 6.25 13.99 17.60
CA VAL A 145 7.20 13.93 16.46
C VAL A 145 7.11 15.18 15.58
N THR A 146 5.92 15.77 15.45
CA THR A 146 5.70 17.03 14.72
C THR A 146 6.25 18.24 15.49
N HIS A 147 6.51 18.10 16.79
CA HIS A 147 7.16 19.13 17.62
C HIS A 147 8.68 18.94 17.75
N GLU A 148 9.22 17.71 17.70
CA GLU A 148 10.66 17.47 17.86
C GLU A 148 11.44 17.31 16.54
N GLN A 149 10.80 16.92 15.42
CA GLN A 149 11.44 16.85 14.09
C GLN A 149 10.47 17.26 12.95
N PRO A 150 10.25 18.57 12.75
CA PRO A 150 9.51 19.05 11.58
C PRO A 150 10.21 18.57 10.29
N GLY A 151 9.48 17.91 9.39
CA GLY A 151 9.96 17.45 8.08
C GLY A 151 10.25 15.94 7.93
N PHE A 152 10.43 15.16 9.02
CA PHE A 152 10.75 13.73 8.88
C PHE A 152 9.59 12.92 8.25
N PHE A 153 8.34 13.24 8.60
CA PHE A 153 7.17 12.57 8.04
C PHE A 153 6.97 12.91 6.55
N GLU A 154 7.25 14.15 6.14
CA GLU A 154 7.19 14.60 4.74
C GLU A 154 8.26 13.90 3.90
N HIS A 155 9.46 13.74 4.44
CA HIS A 155 10.54 13.05 3.72
C HIS A 155 10.27 11.56 3.54
N VAL A 156 9.58 10.90 4.48
CA VAL A 156 9.42 9.43 4.46
C VAL A 156 8.05 8.98 3.90
N SER A 157 7.03 9.84 3.87
CA SER A 157 5.71 9.52 3.31
C SER A 157 5.65 9.58 1.78
N VAL A 158 4.69 8.87 1.18
CA VAL A 158 4.39 8.95 -0.26
C VAL A 158 3.42 10.09 -0.49
N ALA A 159 3.81 11.05 -1.34
CA ALA A 159 3.03 12.24 -1.62
C ALA A 159 2.10 12.03 -2.82
N PHE A 160 0.83 12.42 -2.68
CA PHE A 160 -0.13 12.52 -3.78
C PHE A 160 -0.35 14.00 -4.07
N PRO A 161 0.28 14.55 -5.12
CA PRO A 161 0.22 15.99 -5.37
C PRO A 161 -1.18 16.41 -5.82
N LEU A 162 -1.61 17.55 -5.28
CA LEU A 162 -2.81 18.25 -5.75
C LEU A 162 -2.50 18.95 -7.08
N THR A 163 -3.53 19.24 -7.86
CA THR A 163 -3.35 19.93 -9.14
C THR A 163 -3.43 21.44 -8.93
N GLY A 164 -2.44 22.18 -9.43
CA GLY A 164 -2.35 23.64 -9.29
C GLY A 164 -1.80 24.14 -7.96
N GLU A 165 -1.75 23.29 -6.94
CA GLU A 165 -1.17 23.63 -5.63
C GLU A 165 0.18 22.96 -5.40
N ALA A 166 1.05 23.63 -4.64
CA ALA A 166 2.30 23.05 -4.12
C ALA A 166 2.05 22.06 -2.95
N SER A 167 0.79 21.87 -2.54
CA SER A 167 0.39 21.00 -1.44
C SER A 167 0.16 19.55 -1.92
N SER A 168 0.27 18.59 -1.00
CA SER A 168 0.06 17.17 -1.32
C SER A 168 -0.60 16.42 -0.17
N ILE A 169 -1.33 15.36 -0.50
CA ILE A 169 -1.86 14.42 0.47
C ILE A 169 -0.83 13.33 0.69
N ASN A 170 -0.37 13.19 1.92
CA ASN A 170 0.69 12.24 2.26
C ASN A 170 0.12 10.94 2.83
N MET A 171 0.64 9.82 2.37
CA MET A 171 0.34 8.50 2.90
C MET A 171 1.56 7.91 3.60
N GLY A 172 1.34 7.40 4.81
CA GLY A 172 2.40 6.90 5.65
C GLY A 172 3.03 5.63 5.08
N PRO A 173 4.31 5.34 5.42
CA PRO A 173 4.93 4.08 5.07
C PRO A 173 4.12 2.84 5.51
N PRO A 174 3.56 2.78 6.74
CA PRO A 174 2.74 1.64 7.16
C PRO A 174 1.54 1.40 6.25
N ASP A 175 0.87 2.45 5.77
CA ASP A 175 -0.31 2.34 4.91
C ASP A 175 0.02 1.62 3.61
N VAL A 176 1.11 2.02 2.94
CA VAL A 176 1.56 1.39 1.69
C VAL A 176 2.01 -0.05 1.93
N ILE A 177 2.75 -0.30 3.01
CA ILE A 177 3.24 -1.64 3.38
C ILE A 177 2.06 -2.58 3.63
N PHE A 178 1.06 -2.17 4.43
CA PHE A 178 -0.10 -2.99 4.73
C PHE A 178 -1.05 -3.15 3.55
N PHE A 179 -1.22 -2.12 2.72
CA PHE A 179 -1.95 -2.23 1.46
C PHE A 179 -1.34 -3.31 0.56
N ALA A 180 -0.02 -3.27 0.36
CA ALA A 180 0.70 -4.26 -0.45
C ALA A 180 0.65 -5.66 0.17
N LEU A 181 0.83 -5.77 1.48
CA LEU A 181 0.75 -7.03 2.22
C LEU A 181 -0.62 -7.68 2.08
N PHE A 182 -1.71 -6.95 2.31
CA PHE A 182 -3.06 -7.51 2.22
C PHE A 182 -3.47 -7.85 0.79
N LEU A 183 -3.03 -7.06 -0.19
CA LEU A 183 -3.28 -7.37 -1.60
C LEU A 183 -2.55 -8.65 -2.03
N ALA A 184 -1.29 -8.81 -1.61
CA ALA A 184 -0.52 -10.03 -1.84
C ALA A 184 -1.06 -11.22 -1.05
N ALA A 185 -1.55 -11.02 0.17
CA ALA A 185 -2.23 -12.05 0.95
C ALA A 185 -3.50 -12.54 0.23
N ALA A 186 -4.25 -11.62 -0.38
CA ALA A 186 -5.42 -11.97 -1.17
C ALA A 186 -5.05 -12.86 -2.37
N ASP A 187 -3.88 -12.68 -2.99
CA ASP A 187 -3.42 -13.57 -4.06
C ASP A 187 -2.88 -14.90 -3.49
N ARG A 188 -2.02 -14.86 -2.47
CA ARG A 188 -1.40 -16.04 -1.83
C ARG A 188 -2.45 -17.02 -1.32
N PHE A 189 -3.46 -16.53 -0.63
CA PHE A 189 -4.50 -17.35 -0.01
C PHE A 189 -5.77 -17.48 -0.89
N ARG A 190 -5.66 -17.18 -2.19
CA ARG A 190 -6.76 -17.33 -3.18
C ARG A 190 -8.05 -16.62 -2.77
N LEU A 191 -7.93 -15.45 -2.17
CA LEU A 191 -9.05 -14.55 -1.85
C LEU A 191 -9.45 -13.71 -3.08
N ARG A 192 -10.26 -12.66 -2.89
CA ARG A 192 -10.76 -11.83 -3.99
C ARG A 192 -9.83 -10.64 -4.23
N VAL A 193 -8.73 -10.84 -4.96
CA VAL A 193 -7.71 -9.80 -5.23
C VAL A 193 -8.33 -8.51 -5.78
N GLY A 194 -9.15 -8.59 -6.84
CA GLY A 194 -9.75 -7.40 -7.46
C GLY A 194 -10.66 -6.63 -6.49
N TRP A 195 -11.55 -7.33 -5.79
CA TRP A 195 -12.44 -6.71 -4.81
C TRP A 195 -11.70 -6.19 -3.57
N THR A 196 -10.58 -6.82 -3.20
CA THR A 196 -9.70 -6.34 -2.13
C THR A 196 -9.07 -5.00 -2.52
N TRP A 197 -8.54 -4.91 -3.74
CA TRP A 197 -7.98 -3.66 -4.25
C TRP A 197 -9.05 -2.56 -4.31
N ILE A 198 -10.22 -2.84 -4.91
CA ILE A 198 -11.35 -1.90 -4.96
C ILE A 198 -11.79 -1.47 -3.56
N GLY A 199 -11.92 -2.43 -2.63
CA GLY A 199 -12.33 -2.16 -1.26
C GLY A 199 -11.34 -1.28 -0.52
N MET A 200 -10.05 -1.61 -0.54
CA MET A 200 -9.01 -0.82 0.15
C MET A 200 -8.86 0.57 -0.46
N THR A 201 -8.78 0.67 -1.80
CA THR A 201 -8.67 1.96 -2.49
C THR A 201 -9.93 2.80 -2.31
N GLY A 202 -11.12 2.20 -2.39
CA GLY A 202 -12.39 2.89 -2.17
C GLY A 202 -12.53 3.40 -0.73
N CYS A 203 -12.19 2.59 0.28
CA CYS A 203 -12.21 3.03 1.67
C CYS A 203 -11.20 4.15 1.93
N LEU A 204 -9.99 4.08 1.35
CA LEU A 204 -9.00 5.16 1.45
C LEU A 204 -9.48 6.45 0.76
N ALA A 205 -10.12 6.35 -0.41
CA ALA A 205 -10.71 7.50 -1.09
C ALA A 205 -11.81 8.16 -0.24
N LEU A 206 -12.63 7.35 0.43
CA LEU A 206 -13.62 7.86 1.40
C LEU A 206 -12.95 8.54 2.59
N THR A 207 -11.84 8.00 3.11
CA THR A 207 -11.05 8.64 4.17
C THR A 207 -10.54 10.01 3.73
N VAL A 208 -9.99 10.13 2.52
CA VAL A 208 -9.55 11.43 1.96
C VAL A 208 -10.71 12.42 1.90
N GLY A 209 -11.87 12.00 1.38
CA GLY A 209 -13.06 12.86 1.33
C GLY A 209 -13.56 13.28 2.71
N LEU A 210 -13.48 12.38 3.71
CA LEU A 210 -13.87 12.68 5.09
C LEU A 210 -12.90 13.64 5.79
N VAL A 211 -11.58 13.49 5.59
CA VAL A 211 -10.57 14.45 6.09
C VAL A 211 -10.90 15.85 5.59
N TRP A 212 -11.14 15.97 4.29
CA TRP A 212 -11.50 17.24 3.66
C TRP A 212 -12.81 17.80 4.21
N TRP A 213 -13.86 16.97 4.32
CA TRP A 213 -15.18 17.40 4.79
C TRP A 213 -15.19 17.82 6.27
N LEU A 214 -14.42 17.13 7.11
CA LEU A 214 -14.31 17.43 8.54
C LEU A 214 -13.33 18.56 8.85
N ALA A 215 -12.59 19.06 7.85
CA ALA A 215 -11.47 19.97 8.02
C ALA A 215 -10.48 19.49 9.10
N ASP A 216 -10.27 18.18 9.18
CA ASP A 216 -9.40 17.56 10.17
C ASP A 216 -7.97 17.42 9.61
N SER A 217 -6.99 17.39 10.50
CA SER A 217 -5.56 17.31 10.14
C SER A 217 -5.11 15.91 9.71
N GLY A 218 -5.94 14.89 9.88
CA GLY A 218 -5.67 13.53 9.41
C GLY A 218 -6.58 12.48 10.05
N LEU A 219 -7.01 11.51 9.26
CA LEU A 219 -7.79 10.36 9.73
C LEU A 219 -6.94 9.08 9.66
N PRO A 220 -7.15 8.12 10.58
CA PRO A 220 -6.45 6.84 10.56
C PRO A 220 -6.79 6.09 9.26
N ALA A 221 -5.77 5.80 8.46
CA ALA A 221 -5.90 5.17 7.15
C ALA A 221 -5.89 3.64 7.21
N LEU A 222 -5.26 3.04 8.23
CA LEU A 222 -5.20 1.59 8.37
C LEU A 222 -6.56 0.94 8.68
N PRO A 223 -7.51 1.57 9.41
CA PRO A 223 -8.89 1.09 9.48
C PRO A 223 -9.55 0.95 8.11
N ALA A 224 -9.34 1.91 7.21
CA ALA A 224 -9.90 1.87 5.85
C ALA A 224 -9.30 0.72 5.04
N ILE A 225 -7.98 0.55 5.11
CA ILE A 225 -7.26 -0.55 4.45
C ILE A 225 -7.71 -1.91 5.00
N ALA A 226 -7.78 -2.06 6.33
CA ALA A 226 -8.20 -3.30 6.97
C ALA A 226 -9.64 -3.67 6.62
N LEU A 227 -10.57 -2.72 6.66
CA LEU A 227 -11.97 -2.94 6.26
C LEU A 227 -12.07 -3.31 4.78
N GLY A 228 -11.34 -2.60 3.91
CA GLY A 228 -11.26 -2.87 2.48
C GLY A 228 -10.69 -4.25 2.15
N PHE A 229 -9.87 -4.83 3.03
CA PHE A 229 -9.40 -6.22 2.93
C PHE A 229 -10.38 -7.23 3.54
N LEU A 230 -10.87 -6.99 4.75
CA LEU A 230 -11.68 -7.96 5.49
C LEU A 230 -13.08 -8.12 4.88
N VAL A 231 -13.76 -7.03 4.52
CA VAL A 231 -15.15 -7.06 4.06
C VAL A 231 -15.30 -7.88 2.77
N PRO A 232 -14.51 -7.66 1.70
CA PRO A 232 -14.65 -8.44 0.48
C PRO A 232 -14.23 -9.91 0.62
N ASN A 233 -13.57 -10.29 1.71
CA ASN A 233 -12.99 -11.63 1.90
C ASN A 233 -13.56 -12.38 3.10
N ALA A 234 -14.51 -11.80 3.84
CA ALA A 234 -15.00 -12.32 5.11
C ALA A 234 -15.47 -13.79 5.01
N ASP A 235 -16.22 -14.13 3.97
CA ASP A 235 -16.72 -15.48 3.74
C ASP A 235 -15.60 -16.49 3.41
N ARG A 236 -14.55 -16.09 2.68
CA ARG A 236 -13.41 -16.96 2.33
C ARG A 236 -12.49 -17.16 3.53
N ILE A 237 -12.23 -16.10 4.29
CA ILE A 237 -11.47 -16.17 5.55
C ILE A 237 -12.19 -17.12 6.52
N TRP A 238 -13.52 -16.98 6.66
CA TRP A 238 -14.32 -17.83 7.51
C TRP A 238 -14.24 -19.32 7.12
N ARG A 239 -14.34 -19.64 5.82
CA ARG A 239 -14.21 -21.01 5.33
C ARG A 239 -12.84 -21.61 5.68
N HIS A 240 -11.75 -20.88 5.45
CA HIS A 240 -10.40 -21.34 5.80
C HIS A 240 -10.25 -21.63 7.30
N VAL A 241 -10.80 -20.77 8.16
CA VAL A 241 -10.78 -20.98 9.61
C VAL A 241 -11.56 -22.24 10.01
N GLN A 242 -12.71 -22.48 9.37
CA GLN A 242 -13.53 -23.68 9.63
C GLN A 242 -12.82 -24.97 9.19
N GLU A 243 -12.18 -24.96 8.02
CA GLU A 243 -11.41 -26.09 7.51
C GLU A 243 -10.24 -26.45 8.44
N ALA A 244 -9.48 -25.44 8.89
CA ALA A 244 -8.38 -25.65 9.84
C ALA A 244 -8.87 -26.23 11.18
N ARG A 245 -10.02 -25.78 11.68
CA ARG A 245 -10.64 -26.31 12.91
C ARG A 245 -11.08 -27.76 12.76
N ARG A 246 -11.64 -28.14 11.60
CA ARG A 246 -12.07 -29.52 11.32
C ARG A 246 -10.88 -30.47 11.26
N ALA A 247 -9.84 -30.11 10.50
CA ALA A 247 -8.62 -30.91 10.39
C ALA A 247 -7.96 -31.17 11.75
N ARG A 248 -7.93 -30.15 12.64
CA ARG A 248 -7.40 -30.30 14.00
C ARG A 248 -8.21 -31.29 14.85
N ARG A 249 -9.55 -31.25 14.76
CA ARG A 249 -10.42 -32.17 15.51
C ARG A 249 -10.27 -33.62 15.04
N GLU A 250 -10.12 -33.84 13.74
CA GLU A 250 -9.90 -35.18 13.19
C GLU A 250 -8.59 -35.79 13.71
N LEU A 251 -7.51 -35.00 13.74
CA LEU A 251 -6.22 -35.39 14.33
C LEU A 251 -6.31 -35.71 15.83
N GLU A 252 -7.14 -34.98 16.58
CA GLU A 252 -7.38 -35.21 18.01
C GLU A 252 -8.23 -36.47 18.24
N SER A 253 -9.17 -36.79 17.35
CA SER A 253 -10.01 -38.00 17.43
C SER A 253 -9.30 -39.29 17.00
N ALA A 254 -8.20 -39.18 16.27
CA ALA A 254 -7.39 -40.31 15.79
C ALA A 254 -6.28 -40.73 16.76
N LYS A 255 -6.12 -40.04 17.89
CA LYS A 255 -5.18 -40.35 18.97
C LYS A 255 -5.89 -41.01 20.14
#